data_AF-A0AA88YI73-F1
#
_entry.id   AF-A0AA88YI73-F1
#
_cell.length_a   1.000
_cell.length_b   1.000
_cell.length_c   1.000
_cell.angle_alpha   90.00
_cell.angle_beta   90.00
_cell.angle_gamma   90.00
#
_symmetry.space_group_name_H-M   'P 1'
#
loop_
_entity.id
_entity.type
_entity.pdbx_description
1 polymer ?
#
loop_
_entity_poly.entity_id
_entity_poly.type
_entity_poly.pdbx_seq_one_letter_code
_entity_poly.pdbx_strand_id
1 'polypeptide(L)'
;MESGSSVGEILQKFGETAVNTNERTELIIFRKKILESAFLEMARPAFKLNAKIYIKFSGEIGQDYGGPRREFFRLAMKELAMSTMFEGKSGNGNIPVTFEELLAFITGADKVPSCGFSKAIDISFYPVEHGVYRLPHVSTCSLELHLPRGIDDIKAFQELMIRALKESMVFEKI
;
A
#
# COMPACT_ATOMS: atom_id res chain seq x y z
N MET A 1 -21.83 -3.83 -21.73
CA MET A 1 -20.63 -4.16 -20.92
C MET A 1 -19.78 -2.92 -20.89
N GLU A 2 -19.80 -2.17 -19.79
CA GLU A 2 -18.88 -1.05 -19.61
C GLU A 2 -17.50 -1.62 -19.24
N SER A 3 -16.52 -1.43 -20.12
CA SER A 3 -15.11 -1.68 -19.79
C SER A 3 -14.70 -0.65 -18.74
N GLY A 4 -14.54 -1.08 -17.48
CA GLY A 4 -14.01 -0.23 -16.42
C GLY A 4 -12.63 0.30 -16.79
N SER A 5 -12.37 1.59 -16.54
CA SER A 5 -11.07 2.20 -16.80
C SER A 5 -9.99 1.49 -15.97
N SER A 6 -8.82 1.25 -16.58
CA SER A 6 -7.69 0.66 -15.85
C SER A 6 -7.20 1.60 -14.74
N VAL A 7 -6.55 1.07 -13.71
CA VAL A 7 -5.95 1.89 -12.63
C VAL A 7 -4.96 2.91 -13.23
N GLY A 8 -4.21 2.53 -14.25
CA GLY A 8 -3.31 3.42 -14.98
C GLY A 8 -4.04 4.61 -15.60
N GLU A 9 -5.18 4.38 -16.25
CA GLU A 9 -6.01 5.44 -16.83
C GLU A 9 -6.62 6.36 -15.76
N ILE A 10 -7.06 5.80 -14.64
CA ILE A 10 -7.60 6.58 -13.52
C ILE A 10 -6.52 7.49 -12.94
N LEU A 11 -5.33 6.95 -12.68
CA LEU A 11 -4.19 7.71 -12.15
C LEU A 11 -3.68 8.76 -13.12
N GLN A 12 -3.67 8.44 -14.42
CA GLN A 12 -3.29 9.39 -15.47
C GLN A 12 -4.29 10.56 -15.53
N LYS A 13 -5.59 10.28 -15.62
CA LYS A 13 -6.64 11.32 -15.63
C LYS A 13 -6.59 12.18 -14.36
N PHE A 14 -6.35 11.56 -13.20
CA PHE A 14 -6.16 12.28 -11.96
C PHE A 14 -4.93 13.20 -12.03
N GLY A 15 -3.79 12.70 -12.52
CA GLY A 15 -2.58 13.50 -12.71
C GLY A 15 -2.79 14.71 -13.62
N GLU A 16 -3.53 14.54 -14.71
CA GLU A 16 -3.82 15.61 -15.68
C GLU A 16 -4.77 16.69 -15.15
N THR A 17 -5.71 16.32 -14.26
CA THR A 17 -6.75 17.22 -13.75
C THR A 17 -6.44 17.80 -12.38
N ALA A 18 -5.73 17.06 -11.53
CA ALA A 18 -5.47 17.44 -10.14
C ALA A 18 -4.07 18.03 -9.92
N VAL A 19 -3.12 17.83 -10.84
CA VAL A 19 -1.75 18.36 -10.71
C VAL A 19 -1.50 19.46 -11.73
N ASN A 20 -1.35 20.69 -11.24
CA ASN A 20 -0.83 21.80 -12.02
C ASN A 20 0.68 21.64 -12.22
N THR A 21 1.08 21.11 -13.37
CA THR A 21 2.49 20.90 -13.72
C THR A 21 3.27 22.19 -13.97
N ASN A 22 2.57 23.32 -14.13
CA ASN A 22 3.19 24.64 -14.35
C ASN A 22 3.56 25.33 -13.03
N GLU A 23 2.98 24.89 -11.92
CA GLU A 23 3.34 25.36 -10.59
C GLU A 23 4.22 24.35 -9.87
N ARG A 24 5.10 24.86 -9.01
CA ARG A 24 5.96 24.04 -8.14
C ARG A 24 5.82 24.46 -6.70
N THR A 25 5.92 23.48 -5.81
CA THR A 25 6.08 23.70 -4.37
C THR A 25 7.35 23.00 -3.92
N GLU A 26 8.26 23.73 -3.28
CA GLU A 26 9.54 23.19 -2.79
C GLU A 26 9.39 22.81 -1.32
N LEU A 27 9.82 21.59 -0.98
CA LEU A 27 9.88 21.11 0.41
C LEU A 27 11.34 20.91 0.79
N ILE A 28 11.74 21.53 1.89
CA ILE A 28 13.06 21.34 2.49
C ILE A 28 12.99 20.20 3.50
N ILE A 29 13.64 19.08 3.18
CA ILE A 29 13.53 17.83 3.94
C ILE A 29 14.83 17.54 4.70
N PHE A 30 14.72 17.14 5.96
CA PHE A 30 15.85 16.66 6.76
C PHE A 30 15.90 15.13 6.75
N ARG A 31 17.02 14.54 6.31
CA ARG A 31 17.14 13.07 6.17
C ARG A 31 16.85 12.25 7.43
N LYS A 32 17.13 12.83 8.61
CA LYS A 32 16.92 12.18 9.91
C LYS A 32 15.50 12.33 10.46
N LYS A 33 14.66 13.13 9.80
CA LYS A 33 13.35 13.58 10.26
C LYS A 33 12.41 13.74 9.05
N ILE A 34 12.24 12.69 8.25
CA ILE A 34 11.63 12.81 6.92
C ILE A 34 10.17 13.21 7.05
N LEU A 35 9.39 12.47 7.84
CA LEU A 35 7.97 12.76 8.00
C LEU A 35 7.76 14.06 8.77
N GLU A 36 8.47 14.28 9.89
CA GLU A 36 8.36 15.51 10.68
C GLU A 36 8.64 16.75 9.83
N SER A 37 9.75 16.77 9.07
CA SER A 37 10.07 17.91 8.21
C SER A 37 9.09 18.07 7.06
N ALA A 38 8.60 16.98 6.45
CA ALA A 38 7.56 17.06 5.43
C ALA A 38 6.26 17.65 5.97
N PHE A 39 5.79 17.21 7.14
CA PHE A 39 4.58 17.76 7.76
C PHE A 39 4.70 19.24 8.06
N LEU A 40 5.86 19.68 8.57
CA LEU A 40 6.13 21.10 8.81
C LEU A 40 6.12 21.92 7.52
N GLU A 41 6.71 21.41 6.45
CA GLU A 41 6.71 22.09 5.14
C GLU A 41 5.31 22.14 4.52
N MET A 42 4.54 21.05 4.62
CA MET A 42 3.16 20.97 4.11
C MET A 42 2.17 21.82 4.93
N ALA A 43 2.46 22.09 6.20
CA ALA A 43 1.63 22.97 7.04
C ALA A 43 1.80 24.46 6.73
N ARG A 44 2.75 24.84 5.86
CA ARG A 44 2.97 26.24 5.48
C ARG A 44 1.81 26.76 4.61
N PRO A 45 1.34 28.01 4.80
CA PRO A 45 0.28 28.59 3.96
C PRO A 45 0.59 28.63 2.45
N ALA A 46 1.88 28.66 2.09
CA ALA A 46 2.33 28.68 0.70
C ALA A 46 2.37 27.28 0.05
N PHE A 47 2.14 26.21 0.81
CA PHE A 47 2.10 24.85 0.28
C PHE A 47 0.88 24.68 -0.63
N LYS A 48 1.13 24.16 -1.83
CA LYS A 48 0.10 23.89 -2.83
C LYS A 48 0.08 22.41 -3.14
N LEU A 49 -0.96 21.71 -2.68
CA LEU A 49 -1.10 20.26 -2.86
C LEU A 49 -1.20 19.86 -4.35
N ASN A 50 -1.77 20.73 -5.17
CA ASN A 50 -1.93 20.53 -6.60
C ASN A 50 -0.68 20.94 -7.42
N ALA A 51 0.36 21.50 -6.81
CA ALA A 51 1.57 21.87 -7.54
C ALA A 51 2.56 20.71 -7.62
N LYS A 52 3.46 20.72 -8.61
CA LYS A 52 4.54 19.74 -8.69
C LYS A 52 5.47 19.87 -7.48
N ILE A 53 5.58 18.80 -6.70
CA ILE A 53 6.46 18.74 -5.53
C ILE A 53 7.93 18.68 -5.97
N TYR A 54 8.73 19.59 -5.45
CA TYR A 54 10.18 19.61 -5.59
C TYR A 54 10.83 19.36 -4.23
N ILE A 55 11.72 18.38 -4.17
CA ILE A 55 12.36 17.99 -2.91
C ILE A 55 13.78 18.52 -2.88
N LYS A 56 14.12 19.21 -1.79
CA LYS A 56 15.48 19.61 -1.47
C LYS A 56 15.86 19.02 -0.12
N PHE A 57 16.86 18.13 -0.10
CA PHE A 57 17.42 17.69 1.16
C PHE A 57 18.28 18.81 1.76
N SER A 58 18.06 19.11 3.03
CA SER A 58 18.75 20.18 3.75
C SER A 58 20.26 19.94 3.75
N GLY A 59 21.03 20.95 3.33
CA GLY A 59 22.49 20.86 3.20
C GLY A 59 23.00 20.15 1.94
N GLU A 60 22.12 19.71 1.04
CA GLU A 60 22.50 19.02 -0.20
C GLU A 60 22.29 19.90 -1.43
N ILE A 61 23.17 19.74 -2.41
CA ILE A 61 23.05 20.40 -3.72
C ILE A 61 22.12 19.52 -4.57
N GLY A 62 20.89 19.98 -4.79
CA GLY A 62 19.92 19.29 -5.62
C GLY A 62 20.20 19.53 -7.10
N GLN A 63 20.71 18.50 -7.80
CA GLN A 63 21.10 18.60 -9.21
C GLN A 63 20.15 17.86 -10.17
N ASP A 64 19.25 17.01 -9.65
CA ASP A 64 18.36 16.17 -10.45
C ASP A 64 16.88 16.41 -10.12
N TYR A 65 16.06 16.56 -11.16
CA TYR A 65 14.62 16.88 -11.07
C TYR A 65 13.74 15.68 -10.68
N GLY A 66 14.33 14.49 -10.47
CA GLY A 66 13.61 13.26 -10.11
C GLY A 66 14.20 12.46 -8.95
N GLY A 67 15.52 12.40 -8.82
CA GLY A 67 16.22 11.62 -7.78
C GLY A 67 15.79 11.94 -6.35
N PRO A 68 15.92 13.21 -5.88
CA PRO A 68 15.53 13.60 -4.54
C PRO A 68 14.07 13.29 -4.20
N ARG A 69 13.18 13.44 -5.18
CA ARG A 69 11.75 13.12 -5.03
C ARG A 69 11.52 11.63 -4.80
N ARG A 70 12.13 10.76 -5.62
CA ARG A 70 12.03 9.29 -5.44
C ARG A 70 12.58 8.86 -4.08
N GLU A 71 13.73 9.42 -3.70
CA GLU A 71 14.39 9.12 -2.44
C GLU A 71 13.57 9.58 -1.22
N PHE A 72 12.95 10.76 -1.29
CA PHE A 72 12.03 11.24 -0.27
C PHE A 72 10.88 10.26 -0.03
N PHE A 73 10.17 9.86 -1.08
CA PHE A 73 9.06 8.91 -0.94
C PHE A 73 9.53 7.55 -0.41
N ARG A 74 10.70 7.05 -0.84
CA ARG A 74 11.29 5.82 -0.30
C ARG A 74 11.52 5.92 1.20
N LEU A 75 12.10 7.03 1.67
CA LEU A 75 12.38 7.25 3.09
C LEU A 75 11.12 7.51 3.92
N ALA A 76 10.16 8.26 3.37
CA ALA A 76 8.87 8.52 4.01
C ALA A 76 8.09 7.22 4.22
N MET A 77 8.03 6.36 3.21
CA MET A 77 7.40 5.04 3.34
C MET A 77 8.10 4.16 4.37
N LYS A 78 9.44 4.20 4.43
CA LYS A 78 10.20 3.49 5.47
C LYS A 78 9.85 3.99 6.87
N GLU A 79 9.81 5.29 7.09
CA GLU A 79 9.47 5.90 8.39
C GLU A 79 8.02 5.61 8.79
N LEU A 80 7.08 5.64 7.84
CA LEU A 80 5.68 5.26 8.04
C LEU A 80 5.54 3.79 8.45
N ALA A 81 6.25 2.88 7.77
CA ALA A 81 6.22 1.45 8.08
C ALA A 81 6.82 1.13 9.46
N MET A 82 7.75 1.95 9.95
CA MET A 82 8.30 1.84 11.31
C MET A 82 7.46 2.59 12.36
N SER A 83 6.41 3.30 11.94
CA SER A 83 5.54 4.06 12.84
C SER A 83 4.36 3.22 13.33
N THR A 84 3.89 3.50 14.53
CA THR A 84 2.66 2.90 15.09
C THR A 84 1.38 3.48 14.48
N MET A 85 1.47 4.36 13.48
CA MET A 85 0.33 5.06 12.90
C MET A 85 -0.65 4.14 12.15
N PHE A 86 -0.18 2.96 11.73
CA PHE A 86 -0.98 1.94 11.05
C PHE A 86 -1.22 0.69 11.90
N GLU A 87 -0.79 0.70 13.17
CA GLU A 87 -1.16 -0.32 14.15
C GLU A 87 -2.44 0.16 14.85
N GLY A 88 -3.56 -0.53 14.61
CA GLY A 88 -4.80 -0.27 15.34
C GLY A 88 -4.60 -0.45 16.86
N LYS A 89 -5.48 0.14 17.68
CA LYS A 89 -5.49 -0.17 19.12
C LYS A 89 -5.64 -1.69 19.29
N SER A 90 -4.69 -2.33 19.96
CA SER A 90 -4.79 -3.74 20.37
C SER A 90 -6.05 -3.95 21.20
N GLY A 91 -7.14 -4.32 20.53
CA GLY A 91 -8.38 -4.77 21.11
C GLY A 91 -8.35 -6.29 21.20
N ASN A 92 -8.39 -6.78 22.45
CA ASN A 92 -8.39 -8.18 22.86
C ASN A 92 -9.18 -9.13 21.92
N GLY A 93 -8.52 -10.20 21.45
CA GLY A 93 -9.17 -11.42 20.98
C GLY A 93 -8.77 -11.95 19.60
N ASN A 94 -8.13 -11.15 18.75
CA ASN A 94 -7.68 -11.65 17.45
C ASN A 94 -6.34 -12.38 17.61
N ILE A 95 -6.29 -13.63 17.13
CA ILE A 95 -5.02 -14.32 16.86
C ILE A 95 -4.25 -13.40 15.89
N PRO A 96 -3.10 -12.84 16.28
CA PRO A 96 -2.36 -11.96 15.39
C PRO A 96 -1.87 -12.80 14.21
N VAL A 97 -2.40 -12.51 13.02
CA VAL A 97 -1.84 -13.02 11.77
C VAL A 97 -0.50 -12.32 11.58
N THR A 98 0.59 -13.09 11.49
CA THR A 98 1.91 -12.50 11.26
C THR A 98 2.10 -12.13 9.80
N PHE A 99 3.10 -11.29 9.51
CA PHE A 99 3.45 -10.96 8.14
C PHE A 99 3.87 -12.22 7.36
N GLU A 100 4.58 -13.14 8.01
CA GLU A 100 5.06 -14.40 7.44
C GLU A 100 3.89 -15.33 7.10
N GLU A 101 2.88 -15.42 7.96
CA GLU A 101 1.66 -16.21 7.70
C GLU A 101 0.88 -15.65 6.50
N LEU A 102 0.76 -14.32 6.42
CA LEU A 102 0.11 -13.66 5.30
C LEU A 102 0.93 -13.78 4.00
N LEU A 103 2.26 -13.68 4.10
CA LEU A 103 3.16 -13.81 2.97
C LEU A 103 3.15 -15.24 2.42
N ALA A 104 3.19 -16.24 3.30
CA ALA A 104 3.10 -17.65 2.93
C ALA A 104 1.76 -17.93 2.26
N PHE A 105 0.66 -17.39 2.79
CA PHE A 105 -0.64 -17.51 2.16
C PHE A 105 -0.68 -16.91 0.75
N ILE A 106 -0.18 -15.69 0.56
CA ILE A 106 -0.27 -15.01 -0.74
C ILE A 106 0.70 -15.58 -1.77
N THR A 107 1.89 -15.98 -1.32
CA THR A 107 3.04 -16.22 -2.22
C THR A 107 3.56 -17.65 -2.18
N GLY A 108 3.12 -18.47 -1.22
CA GLY A 108 3.71 -19.76 -0.91
C GLY A 108 5.10 -19.68 -0.28
N ALA A 109 5.60 -18.48 0.04
CA ALA A 109 6.92 -18.27 0.61
C ALA A 109 6.83 -17.73 2.05
N ASP A 110 7.59 -18.34 2.96
CA ASP A 110 7.72 -17.95 4.36
C ASP A 110 8.55 -16.65 4.56
N LYS A 111 9.25 -16.23 3.51
CA LYS A 111 10.04 -14.99 3.44
C LYS A 111 10.12 -14.49 2.01
N VAL A 112 10.35 -13.19 1.87
CA VAL A 112 10.60 -12.59 0.55
C VAL A 112 11.94 -13.14 0.01
N PRO A 113 12.00 -13.68 -1.22
CA PRO A 113 13.24 -14.13 -1.82
C PRO A 113 14.28 -13.01 -1.89
N SER A 114 15.58 -13.35 -1.84
CA SER A 114 16.67 -12.36 -1.91
C SER A 114 16.69 -11.56 -3.22
N CYS A 115 16.12 -12.11 -4.29
CA CYS A 115 15.91 -11.46 -5.58
C CYS A 115 14.49 -10.85 -5.75
N GLY A 116 13.64 -10.94 -4.74
CA GLY A 116 12.23 -10.58 -4.81
C GLY A 116 11.39 -11.57 -5.62
N PHE A 117 10.13 -11.22 -5.86
CA PHE A 117 9.22 -11.99 -6.70
C PHE A 117 9.31 -11.52 -8.16
N SER A 118 9.19 -12.43 -9.12
CA SER A 118 9.26 -12.12 -10.55
C SER A 118 8.03 -11.35 -11.08
N LYS A 119 6.97 -11.25 -10.26
CA LYS A 119 5.73 -10.54 -10.54
C LYS A 119 5.29 -9.79 -9.28
N ALA A 120 4.56 -8.69 -9.48
CA ALA A 120 3.87 -8.04 -8.37
C ALA A 120 2.68 -8.91 -7.92
N ILE A 121 2.32 -8.81 -6.64
CA ILE A 121 1.07 -9.38 -6.14
C ILE A 121 -0.07 -8.55 -6.73
N ASP A 122 -1.00 -9.22 -7.41
CA ASP A 122 -2.21 -8.62 -7.94
C ASP A 122 -3.39 -8.91 -7.00
N ILE A 123 -4.25 -7.92 -6.81
CA ILE A 123 -5.44 -8.04 -5.95
C ILE A 123 -6.66 -7.86 -6.82
N SER A 124 -7.47 -8.91 -6.93
CA SER A 124 -8.71 -8.89 -7.67
C SER A 124 -9.90 -9.09 -6.73
N PHE A 125 -11.06 -8.61 -7.17
CA PHE A 125 -12.25 -8.56 -6.34
C PHE A 125 -13.41 -9.29 -7.01
N TYR A 126 -14.07 -10.21 -6.30
CA TYR A 126 -15.24 -10.94 -6.80
C TYR A 126 -16.56 -10.44 -6.19
N PRO A 127 -17.68 -10.46 -6.93
CA PRO A 127 -18.99 -10.11 -6.39
C PRO A 127 -19.45 -11.10 -5.31
N VAL A 128 -20.27 -10.63 -4.38
CA VAL A 128 -21.05 -11.51 -3.49
C VAL A 128 -22.19 -12.08 -4.30
N GLU A 129 -22.30 -13.40 -4.32
CA GLU A 129 -23.40 -14.09 -4.99
C GLU A 129 -24.39 -14.57 -3.94
N HIS A 130 -25.67 -14.24 -4.11
CA HIS A 130 -26.77 -14.73 -3.26
C HIS A 130 -26.59 -14.45 -1.75
N GLY A 131 -25.90 -13.36 -1.39
CA GLY A 131 -25.64 -13.00 0.01
C GLY A 131 -24.64 -13.90 0.73
N VAL A 132 -23.93 -14.78 0.00
CA VAL A 132 -22.93 -15.68 0.58
C VAL A 132 -21.53 -15.15 0.26
N TYR A 133 -20.76 -14.87 1.30
CA TYR A 133 -19.34 -14.53 1.17
C TYR A 133 -18.52 -15.80 0.96
N ARG A 134 -17.98 -15.99 -0.24
CA ARG A 134 -16.94 -17.00 -0.47
C ARG A 134 -15.66 -16.59 0.26
N LEU A 135 -14.84 -17.56 0.66
CA LEU A 135 -13.57 -17.28 1.32
C LEU A 135 -12.59 -16.61 0.34
N PRO A 136 -11.78 -15.65 0.85
CA PRO A 136 -10.59 -15.19 0.15
C PRO A 136 -9.75 -16.39 -0.31
N HIS A 137 -9.24 -16.31 -1.53
CA HIS A 137 -8.40 -17.37 -2.10
C HIS A 137 -7.28 -16.77 -2.92
N VAL A 138 -6.29 -17.61 -3.24
CA VAL A 138 -5.03 -17.19 -3.83
C VAL A 138 -4.61 -18.12 -4.95
N SER A 139 -4.03 -17.55 -6.00
CA SER A 139 -3.19 -18.27 -6.95
C SER A 139 -1.72 -17.93 -6.67
N THR A 140 -1.03 -18.80 -5.93
CA THR A 140 0.36 -18.56 -5.51
C THR A 140 1.32 -18.47 -6.71
N CYS A 141 1.09 -19.26 -7.76
CA CYS A 141 1.91 -19.23 -8.98
C CYS A 141 1.77 -17.92 -9.78
N SER A 142 0.57 -17.33 -9.77
CA SER A 142 0.31 -16.06 -10.44
C SER A 142 0.50 -14.85 -9.53
N LEU A 143 0.62 -15.06 -8.22
CA LEU A 143 0.58 -14.03 -7.17
C LEU A 143 -0.72 -13.21 -7.21
N GLU A 144 -1.85 -13.88 -7.41
CA GLU A 144 -3.18 -13.25 -7.47
C GLU A 144 -3.96 -13.56 -6.18
N LEU A 145 -4.28 -12.51 -5.41
CA LEU A 145 -5.16 -12.58 -4.24
C LEU A 145 -6.58 -12.15 -4.63
N HIS A 146 -7.54 -13.03 -4.41
CA HIS A 146 -8.95 -12.79 -4.72
C HIS A 146 -9.73 -12.47 -3.45
N LEU A 147 -10.34 -11.28 -3.38
CA LEU A 147 -11.08 -10.79 -2.22
C LEU A 147 -12.58 -10.59 -2.51
N PRO A 148 -13.47 -10.84 -1.54
CA PRO A 148 -14.89 -10.53 -1.68
C PRO A 148 -15.15 -9.02 -1.66
N ARG A 149 -16.10 -8.54 -2.48
CA ARG A 149 -16.61 -7.15 -2.41
C ARG A 149 -17.75 -7.02 -1.42
N GLY A 150 -18.08 -5.78 -1.03
CA GLY A 150 -19.34 -5.48 -0.34
C GLY A 150 -19.44 -5.93 1.11
N ILE A 151 -18.31 -6.22 1.77
CA ILE A 151 -18.25 -6.40 3.23
C ILE A 151 -18.08 -5.03 3.86
N ASP A 152 -19.07 -4.59 4.62
CA ASP A 152 -19.10 -3.32 5.34
C ASP A 152 -18.64 -3.45 6.81
N ASP A 153 -18.65 -4.66 7.37
CA ASP A 153 -18.12 -4.95 8.70
C ASP A 153 -16.67 -5.46 8.66
N ILE A 154 -15.76 -4.70 9.27
CA ILE A 154 -14.34 -5.04 9.41
C ILE A 154 -14.12 -6.35 10.17
N LYS A 155 -14.98 -6.69 11.15
CA LYS A 155 -14.85 -7.92 11.92
C LYS A 155 -15.20 -9.13 11.06
N ALA A 156 -16.31 -9.06 10.31
CA ALA A 156 -16.68 -10.07 9.35
C ALA A 156 -15.58 -10.30 8.29
N PHE A 157 -14.94 -9.24 7.81
CA PHE A 157 -13.80 -9.36 6.90
C PHE A 157 -12.59 -10.05 7.57
N GLN A 158 -12.26 -9.67 8.80
CA GLN A 158 -11.17 -10.29 9.57
C GLN A 158 -11.42 -11.79 9.80
N GLU A 159 -12.65 -12.17 10.15
CA GLU A 159 -13.02 -13.58 10.34
C GLU A 159 -12.88 -14.39 9.05
N LEU A 160 -13.29 -13.84 7.90
CA LEU A 160 -13.12 -14.47 6.59
C LEU A 160 -11.64 -14.65 6.22
N MET A 161 -10.81 -13.63 6.47
CA MET A 161 -9.37 -13.70 6.22
C MET A 161 -8.67 -14.73 7.13
N ILE A 162 -8.94 -14.69 8.43
CA ILE A 162 -8.38 -15.65 9.40
C ILE A 162 -8.80 -17.07 9.03
N ARG A 163 -10.05 -17.26 8.59
CA ARG A 163 -10.55 -18.56 8.16
C ARG A 163 -9.85 -19.05 6.88
N ALA A 164 -9.69 -18.20 5.87
CA ALA A 164 -8.95 -18.54 4.65
C ALA A 164 -7.50 -18.93 4.94
N LEU A 165 -6.82 -18.15 5.80
CA LEU A 165 -5.45 -18.44 6.26
C LEU A 165 -5.37 -19.80 6.95
N LYS A 166 -6.26 -20.07 7.91
CA LYS A 166 -6.31 -21.36 8.62
C LYS A 166 -6.60 -22.53 7.69
N GLU A 167 -7.56 -22.39 6.78
CA GLU A 167 -7.92 -23.45 5.85
C GLU A 167 -6.79 -23.74 4.85
N SER A 168 -6.03 -22.72 4.42
CA SER A 168 -4.86 -22.92 3.55
C SER A 168 -3.71 -23.68 4.21
N MET A 169 -3.43 -23.42 5.49
CA MET A 169 -2.35 -24.09 6.25
C MET A 169 -2.63 -25.58 6.52
N VAL A 170 -3.89 -26.01 6.47
CA VAL A 170 -4.28 -27.42 6.65
C VAL A 170 -3.85 -28.28 5.45
N PHE A 171 -3.75 -27.69 4.26
CA PHE A 171 -3.36 -28.43 3.04
C PHE A 171 -1.85 -28.71 2.94
N GLU A 172 -1.00 -28.00 3.68
CA GLU A 172 0.47 -28.19 3.64
C GLU A 172 0.98 -29.25 4.63
N LYS A 173 0.09 -29.95 5.34
CA LYS A 173 0.45 -30.90 6.42
C LYS A 173 0.01 -32.36 6.20
N ILE A 174 -0.26 -32.78 4.97
CA ILE A 174 -0.54 -34.19 4.63
C ILE A 174 0.62 -34.78 3.84
#